data_AF-A0A7D6VRD9-F1
#
_entry.id   AF-A0A7D6VRD9-F1
#
_cell.length_a   1.000
_cell.length_b   1.000
_cell.length_c   1.000
_cell.angle_alpha   90.00
_cell.angle_beta   90.00
_cell.angle_gamma   90.00
#
_symmetry.space_group_name_H-M   'P 1'
#
loop_
_entity.id
_entity.type
_entity.pdbx_description
1 polymer ?
#
loop_
_entity_poly.entity_id
_entity_poly.type
_entity_poly.pdbx_seq_one_letter_code
_entity_poly.pdbx_strand_id
1 'polypeptide(L)'
;MKIKTDYVTNSSSTSFILIINNEFTLDNFLRNVGIESDSDFKYVFEGLYNSIHENMEPIEEYAKGYAACKDVDTFLQENFDEFITDRVNNSIKEGKKVYVGSLHSDNNDIETFFCMDSFCIDSDELYFNGEICVW
;
A
#
# COMPACT_ATOMS: atom_id res chain seq x y z
N MET A 1 8.48 -20.29 -28.51
CA MET A 1 8.53 -19.74 -27.14
C MET A 1 9.82 -20.24 -26.49
N LYS A 2 10.68 -19.33 -26.00
CA LYS A 2 11.89 -19.69 -25.24
C LYS A 2 11.68 -19.17 -23.81
N ILE A 3 11.58 -20.08 -22.85
CA ILE A 3 11.47 -19.74 -21.43
C ILE A 3 12.90 -19.73 -20.87
N LYS A 4 13.30 -18.60 -20.29
CA LYS A 4 14.62 -18.40 -19.68
C LYS A 4 14.47 -18.66 -18.18
N THR A 5 15.11 -19.71 -17.68
CA THR A 5 15.06 -20.14 -16.27
C THR A 5 16.25 -19.57 -15.50
N ASP A 6 16.49 -18.26 -15.60
CA ASP A 6 17.42 -17.59 -14.70
C ASP A 6 16.65 -17.25 -13.41
N TYR A 7 17.32 -17.40 -12.26
CA TYR A 7 16.81 -17.32 -10.88
C TYR A 7 15.43 -16.65 -10.70
N VAL A 8 14.43 -17.46 -10.36
CA VAL A 8 13.17 -16.97 -9.79
C VAL A 8 13.46 -16.65 -8.33
N THR A 9 13.53 -15.37 -7.97
CA THR A 9 13.51 -14.97 -6.56
C THR A 9 12.14 -15.35 -6.00
N ASN A 10 12.14 -16.24 -5.01
CA ASN A 10 10.99 -16.97 -4.51
C ASN A 10 10.20 -16.18 -3.46
N SER A 11 9.94 -14.91 -3.71
CA SER A 11 8.91 -14.10 -3.09
C SER A 11 9.08 -12.70 -3.66
N SER A 12 8.00 -12.11 -4.16
CA SER A 12 7.95 -10.69 -4.49
C SER A 12 7.12 -10.00 -3.43
N SER A 13 7.57 -8.84 -2.99
CA SER A 13 6.79 -7.96 -2.13
C SER A 13 6.70 -6.58 -2.73
N THR A 14 5.56 -5.94 -2.51
CA THR A 14 5.31 -4.56 -2.91
C THR A 14 4.94 -3.78 -1.67
N SER A 15 5.77 -2.81 -1.31
CA SER A 15 5.44 -1.84 -0.27
C SER A 15 4.32 -0.93 -0.72
N PHE A 16 3.60 -0.37 0.25
CA PHE A 16 2.62 0.65 -0.04
C PHE A 16 2.56 1.76 0.99
N ILE A 17 2.05 2.91 0.56
CA ILE A 17 1.59 4.00 1.42
C ILE A 17 0.08 4.14 1.28
N LEU A 18 -0.60 4.26 2.40
CA LEU A 18 -2.04 4.45 2.49
C LEU A 18 -2.35 5.71 3.32
N ILE A 19 -2.99 6.70 2.72
CA ILE A 19 -3.45 7.93 3.38
C ILE A 19 -4.98 7.92 3.37
N ILE A 20 -5.55 8.11 4.55
CA ILE A 20 -6.99 7.96 4.78
C ILE A 20 -7.53 9.25 5.36
N ASN A 21 -8.46 9.87 4.64
CA ASN A 21 -9.08 11.12 5.06
C ASN A 21 -10.24 10.87 6.03
N ASN A 22 -10.91 9.73 5.89
CA ASN A 22 -12.07 9.31 6.70
C ASN A 22 -11.81 7.94 7.37
N GLU A 23 -12.83 7.10 7.54
CA GLU A 23 -12.70 5.74 8.07
C GLU A 23 -12.26 4.75 6.98
N PHE A 24 -11.37 3.82 7.33
CA PHE A 24 -11.00 2.70 6.47
C PHE A 24 -11.96 1.54 6.69
N THR A 25 -13.06 1.55 5.94
CA THR A 25 -14.05 0.47 5.91
C THR A 25 -14.08 -0.17 4.54
N LEU A 26 -14.54 -1.42 4.46
CA LEU A 26 -14.66 -2.12 3.18
C LEU A 26 -15.53 -1.35 2.18
N ASP A 27 -16.70 -0.84 2.60
CA ASP A 27 -17.60 -0.08 1.72
C ASP A 27 -16.93 1.20 1.19
N ASN A 28 -16.19 1.89 2.06
CA ASN A 28 -15.45 3.09 1.66
C ASN A 28 -14.33 2.73 0.66
N PHE A 29 -13.58 1.67 0.93
CA PHE A 29 -12.54 1.18 0.03
C PHE A 29 -13.11 0.80 -1.34
N LEU A 30 -14.14 -0.05 -1.39
CA LEU A 30 -14.79 -0.50 -2.63
C LEU A 30 -15.28 0.67 -3.48
N ARG A 31 -15.89 1.68 -2.85
CA ARG A 31 -16.30 2.91 -3.55
C ARG A 31 -15.11 3.66 -4.14
N ASN A 32 -14.02 3.82 -3.40
CA ASN A 32 -12.84 4.56 -3.85
C ASN A 32 -12.06 3.83 -4.95
N VAL A 33 -12.12 2.50 -5.00
CA VAL A 33 -11.56 1.71 -6.10
C VAL A 33 -12.52 1.57 -7.29
N GLY A 34 -13.74 2.13 -7.19
CA GLY A 34 -14.74 2.15 -8.26
C GLY A 34 -15.50 0.83 -8.45
N ILE A 35 -15.62 0.03 -7.41
CA ILE A 35 -16.29 -1.28 -7.44
C ILE A 35 -17.70 -1.17 -6.89
N GLU A 36 -18.66 -1.39 -7.77
CA GLU A 36 -20.08 -1.47 -7.42
C GLU A 36 -20.41 -2.72 -6.59
N SER A 37 -21.43 -2.60 -5.75
CA SER A 37 -21.81 -3.66 -4.80
C SER A 37 -22.24 -4.98 -5.43
N ASP A 38 -22.69 -4.95 -6.68
CA ASP A 38 -23.15 -6.09 -7.49
C ASP A 38 -22.11 -6.56 -8.53
N SER A 39 -20.89 -6.02 -8.48
CA SER A 39 -19.80 -6.42 -9.36
C SER A 39 -19.32 -7.85 -9.08
N ASP A 40 -19.15 -8.65 -10.14
CA ASP A 40 -18.53 -9.98 -10.08
C ASP A 40 -17.07 -9.92 -9.58
N PHE A 41 -16.40 -8.76 -9.67
CA PHE A 41 -15.04 -8.55 -9.20
C PHE A 41 -14.95 -8.15 -7.73
N LYS A 42 -16.07 -7.96 -7.03
CA LYS A 42 -16.09 -7.50 -5.64
C LYS A 42 -15.20 -8.36 -4.74
N TYR A 43 -15.22 -9.67 -4.89
CA TYR A 43 -14.42 -10.59 -4.06
C TYR A 43 -12.91 -10.34 -4.17
N VAL A 44 -12.42 -9.88 -5.34
CA VAL A 44 -11.00 -9.57 -5.56
C VAL A 44 -10.59 -8.37 -4.71
N PHE A 45 -11.42 -7.33 -4.68
CA PHE A 45 -11.13 -6.12 -3.93
C PHE A 45 -11.43 -6.28 -2.43
N GLU A 46 -12.36 -7.15 -2.05
CA GLU A 46 -12.50 -7.60 -0.67
C GLU A 46 -11.24 -8.31 -0.17
N GLY A 47 -10.66 -9.19 -1.01
CA GLY A 47 -9.39 -9.85 -0.71
C GLY A 47 -8.25 -8.84 -0.54
N LEU A 48 -8.13 -7.88 -1.47
CA LEU A 48 -7.13 -6.81 -1.36
C LEU A 48 -7.32 -5.97 -0.10
N TYR A 49 -8.55 -5.59 0.23
CA TYR A 49 -8.86 -4.85 1.45
C TYR A 49 -8.39 -5.59 2.70
N ASN A 50 -8.66 -6.90 2.79
CA ASN A 50 -8.22 -7.71 3.92
C ASN A 50 -6.69 -7.80 3.98
N SER A 51 -6.01 -8.04 2.87
CA SER A 51 -4.54 -8.07 2.83
C SER A 51 -3.92 -6.73 3.25
N ILE A 52 -4.49 -5.58 2.84
CA ILE A 52 -4.03 -4.27 3.32
C ILE A 52 -4.25 -4.14 4.82
N HIS A 53 -5.45 -4.47 5.30
CA HIS A 53 -5.83 -4.32 6.70
C HIS A 53 -4.95 -5.15 7.64
N GLU A 54 -4.55 -6.35 7.22
CA GLU A 54 -3.69 -7.25 7.97
C GLU A 54 -2.20 -6.84 7.96
N ASN A 55 -1.76 -6.14 6.90
CA ASN A 55 -0.34 -5.82 6.68
C ASN A 55 0.00 -4.32 6.81
N MET A 56 -0.95 -3.47 7.22
CA MET A 56 -0.71 -2.03 7.41
C MET A 56 -0.33 -1.70 8.86
N GLU A 57 0.62 -0.79 9.02
CA GLU A 57 1.04 -0.23 10.32
C GLU A 57 1.00 1.31 10.23
N PRO A 58 0.61 2.03 11.32
CA PRO A 58 0.73 3.48 11.35
C PRO A 58 2.16 3.92 11.06
N ILE A 59 2.33 4.92 10.19
CA ILE A 59 3.67 5.32 9.72
C ILE A 59 4.58 5.78 10.87
N GLU A 60 4.02 6.37 11.92
CA GLU A 60 4.76 6.81 13.10
C GLU A 60 5.27 5.64 13.96
N GLU A 61 4.58 4.50 13.96
CA GLU A 61 5.01 3.30 14.68
C GLU A 61 6.08 2.58 13.85
N TYR A 62 5.81 2.41 12.57
CA TYR A 62 6.71 1.79 11.62
C TYR A 62 8.07 2.51 11.54
N ALA A 63 8.07 3.85 11.40
CA ALA A 63 9.30 4.63 11.29
C ALA A 63 10.17 4.57 12.56
N LYS A 64 9.58 4.36 13.74
CA LYS A 64 10.34 4.16 15.00
C LYS A 64 11.00 2.79 15.08
N GLY A 65 10.38 1.77 14.48
CA GLY A 65 10.90 0.42 14.41
C GLY A 65 11.98 0.25 13.33
N TYR A 66 12.03 1.15 12.36
CA TYR A 66 12.96 1.09 11.24
C TYR A 66 14.39 1.45 11.68
N ALA A 67 15.31 0.48 11.63
CA ALA A 67 16.61 0.50 12.30
C ALA A 67 17.53 1.72 11.97
N ALA A 68 17.31 2.39 10.83
CA ALA A 68 18.06 3.57 10.41
C ALA A 68 17.39 4.91 10.77
N CYS A 69 16.08 4.91 11.06
CA CYS A 69 15.27 6.11 11.20
C CYS A 69 14.78 6.29 12.64
N LYS A 70 14.70 7.54 13.10
CA LYS A 70 14.15 7.88 14.43
C LYS A 70 12.82 8.62 14.34
N ASP A 71 12.42 8.98 13.13
CA ASP A 71 11.24 9.78 12.82
C ASP A 71 10.77 9.52 11.38
N VAL A 72 9.54 9.93 11.11
CA VAL A 72 8.85 9.71 9.83
C VAL A 72 9.53 10.47 8.68
N ASP A 73 10.05 11.67 8.93
CA ASP A 73 10.64 12.51 7.87
C ASP A 73 11.93 11.88 7.32
N THR A 74 12.80 11.40 8.21
CA THR A 74 14.01 10.65 7.81
C THR A 74 13.65 9.38 7.04
N PHE A 75 12.65 8.63 7.51
CA PHE A 75 12.18 7.43 6.82
C PHE A 75 11.68 7.74 5.41
N LEU A 76 10.89 8.79 5.24
CA LEU A 76 10.38 9.19 3.94
C LEU A 76 11.50 9.62 2.99
N GLN A 77 12.44 10.46 3.45
CA GLN A 77 13.54 10.95 2.62
C GLN A 77 14.52 9.86 2.17
N GLU A 78 14.73 8.82 2.99
CA GLU A 78 15.63 7.72 2.64
C GLU A 78 15.01 6.72 1.66
N ASN A 79 13.69 6.60 1.63
CA ASN A 79 12.98 5.52 0.96
C ASN A 79 12.11 6.01 -0.21
N PHE A 80 11.59 7.23 -0.15
CA PHE A 80 10.62 7.76 -1.10
C PHE A 80 11.13 9.01 -1.81
N ASP A 81 10.54 9.32 -2.97
CA ASP A 81 10.85 10.57 -3.66
C ASP A 81 10.26 11.80 -2.92
N GLU A 82 10.68 12.98 -3.36
CA GLU A 82 10.25 14.26 -2.77
C GLU A 82 8.74 14.46 -2.88
N PHE A 83 8.12 14.00 -3.97
CA PHE A 83 6.68 14.15 -4.19
C PHE A 83 5.87 13.37 -3.15
N ILE A 84 6.24 12.11 -2.91
CA ILE A 84 5.58 11.25 -1.93
C ILE A 84 5.87 11.73 -0.52
N THR A 85 7.11 12.12 -0.25
CA THR A 85 7.53 12.70 1.04
C THR A 85 6.68 13.92 1.39
N ASP A 86 6.54 14.87 0.47
CA ASP A 86 5.74 16.07 0.66
C ASP A 86 4.25 15.74 0.87
N ARG A 87 3.71 14.81 0.09
CA ARG A 87 2.30 14.41 0.20
C ARG A 87 2.00 13.79 1.56
N VAL A 88 2.86 12.90 2.04
CA VAL A 88 2.71 12.27 3.36
C VAL A 88 2.85 13.32 4.46
N ASN A 89 3.91 14.14 4.41
CA ASN A 89 4.15 15.18 5.41
C ASN A 89 3.00 16.19 5.50
N ASN A 90 2.41 16.59 4.37
CA ASN A 90 1.24 17.46 4.36
C ASN A 90 0.00 16.76 4.92
N SER A 91 -0.20 15.48 4.62
CA SER A 91 -1.33 14.71 5.13
C SER A 91 -1.29 14.55 6.65
N ILE A 92 -0.10 14.31 7.21
CA ILE A 92 0.13 14.26 8.67
C ILE A 92 -0.19 15.62 9.30
N LYS A 93 0.27 16.73 8.70
CA LYS A 93 -0.03 18.09 9.19
C LYS A 93 -1.52 18.42 9.17
N GLU A 94 -2.26 17.87 8.21
CA GLU A 94 -3.73 17.99 8.10
C GLU A 94 -4.48 17.09 9.09
N GLY A 95 -3.78 16.23 9.85
CA GLY A 95 -4.38 15.32 10.82
C GLY A 95 -4.98 14.06 10.20
N LYS A 96 -4.61 13.72 8.96
CA LYS A 96 -5.02 12.48 8.29
C LYS A 96 -4.26 11.29 8.84
N LYS A 97 -4.82 10.10 8.70
CA LYS A 97 -4.15 8.85 9.09
C LYS A 97 -3.29 8.36 7.94
N VAL A 98 -2.04 8.03 8.24
CA VAL A 98 -1.10 7.48 7.26
C VAL A 98 -0.59 6.14 7.73
N TYR A 99 -0.63 5.17 6.83
CA TYR A 99 -0.16 3.81 7.06
C TYR A 99 0.86 3.42 5.99
N VAL A 100 1.72 2.48 6.36
CA VAL A 100 2.68 1.83 5.48
C VAL A 100 2.54 0.32 5.67
N GLY A 101 2.83 -0.44 4.63
CA GLY A 101 2.78 -1.89 4.71
C GLY A 101 3.40 -2.54 3.49
N SER A 102 3.19 -3.84 3.36
CA SER A 102 3.68 -4.61 2.22
C SER A 102 2.75 -5.78 1.89
N LEU A 103 2.55 -6.01 0.60
CA LEU A 103 1.86 -7.18 0.06
C LEU A 103 2.90 -8.22 -0.37
N HIS A 104 2.60 -9.51 -0.22
CA HIS A 104 3.52 -10.61 -0.49
C HIS A 104 2.92 -11.70 -1.38
N SER A 105 3.75 -12.23 -2.28
CA SER A 105 3.37 -13.28 -3.24
C SER A 105 3.19 -14.69 -2.64
N ASP A 106 3.45 -14.87 -1.35
CA ASP A 106 3.35 -16.15 -0.63
C ASP A 106 2.15 -16.22 0.33
N ASN A 107 1.35 -15.15 0.42
CA ASN A 107 0.18 -15.08 1.29
C ASN A 107 -1.07 -15.73 0.67
N ASN A 108 -1.66 -15.09 -0.34
CA ASN A 108 -2.84 -15.61 -1.05
C ASN A 108 -2.83 -15.19 -2.53
N ASP A 109 -3.73 -15.75 -3.33
CA ASP A 109 -3.82 -15.53 -4.77
C ASP A 109 -4.15 -14.08 -5.15
N ILE A 110 -5.01 -13.42 -4.38
CA ILE A 110 -5.36 -12.00 -4.57
C ILE A 110 -4.18 -11.09 -4.24
N GLU A 111 -3.54 -11.32 -3.10
CA GLU A 111 -2.37 -10.55 -2.68
C GLU A 111 -1.21 -10.74 -3.66
N THR A 112 -1.01 -11.96 -4.14
CA THR A 112 -0.04 -12.29 -5.18
C THR A 112 -0.32 -11.51 -6.46
N PHE A 113 -1.59 -11.39 -6.86
CA PHE A 113 -1.96 -10.62 -8.04
C PHE A 113 -1.56 -9.15 -7.89
N PHE A 114 -1.90 -8.52 -6.75
CA PHE A 114 -1.62 -7.11 -6.51
C PHE A 114 -0.16 -6.80 -6.16
N CYS A 115 0.59 -7.74 -5.58
CA CYS A 115 2.00 -7.52 -5.30
C CYS A 115 2.88 -7.62 -6.56
N MET A 116 2.37 -8.20 -7.65
CA MET A 116 3.07 -8.31 -8.93
C MET A 116 2.77 -7.16 -9.89
N ASP A 117 1.84 -6.28 -9.53
CA ASP A 117 1.45 -5.11 -10.31
C ASP A 117 1.74 -3.81 -9.55
N SER A 118 1.90 -2.72 -10.27
CA SER A 118 2.07 -1.39 -9.70
C SER A 118 0.79 -0.60 -9.90
N PHE A 119 0.23 -0.09 -8.81
CA PHE A 119 -1.04 0.61 -8.88
C PHE A 119 -1.10 1.78 -7.89
N CYS A 120 -1.83 2.82 -8.29
CA CYS A 120 -2.08 4.00 -7.49
C CYS A 120 -3.57 4.35 -7.57
N ILE A 121 -4.18 4.56 -6.40
CA ILE A 121 -5.57 5.00 -6.25
C ILE A 121 -5.49 6.36 -5.59
N ASP A 122 -5.89 7.39 -6.31
CA ASP A 122 -5.88 8.77 -5.84
C ASP A 122 -7.30 9.33 -5.92
N SER A 123 -8.01 9.25 -4.79
CA SER A 123 -9.34 9.80 -4.62
C SER A 123 -9.37 10.86 -3.52
N ASP A 124 -10.48 11.59 -3.44
CA ASP A 124 -10.69 12.61 -2.40
C ASP A 124 -10.72 12.04 -0.97
N GLU A 125 -10.90 10.72 -0.79
CA GLU A 125 -11.01 10.10 0.54
C GLU A 125 -9.86 9.13 0.85
N LEU A 126 -9.23 8.60 -0.19
CA LEU A 126 -8.25 7.53 -0.11
C LEU A 126 -7.12 7.79 -1.10
N TYR A 127 -5.90 7.82 -0.59
CA TYR A 127 -4.72 7.72 -1.43
C TYR A 127 -3.98 6.44 -1.10
N PHE A 128 -3.85 5.54 -2.07
CA PHE A 128 -3.20 4.25 -1.91
C PHE A 128 -2.18 4.07 -3.03
N ASN A 129 -0.91 4.07 -2.67
CA ASN A 129 0.19 3.95 -3.62
C ASN A 129 0.97 2.66 -3.36
N GLY A 130 0.86 1.70 -4.29
CA GLY A 130 1.65 0.48 -4.38
C GLY A 130 2.59 0.47 -5.59
N GLU A 131 2.94 1.63 -6.15
CA GLU A 131 3.92 1.75 -7.24
C GLU A 131 5.37 1.70 -6.73
N ILE A 132 5.55 1.82 -5.42
CA ILE A 132 6.84 2.06 -4.81
C ILE A 132 7.32 0.77 -4.14
N CYS A 133 8.43 0.20 -4.64
CA CYS A 133 9.21 -0.81 -3.93
C CYS A 133 10.35 -0.14 -3.15
N VAL A 134 10.19 -0.03 -1.83
CA VAL A 134 11.25 0.36 -0.89
C VAL A 134 11.95 -0.84 -0.26
N TRP A 135 11.67 -2.04 -0.78
CA TRP A 135 12.19 -3.32 -0.35
C TRP A 135 13.07 -3.98 -1.40
#